data_AF-A0A9P4GUW1-F1
#
_entry.id   AF-A0A9P4GUW1-F1
#
_cell.length_a   1.000
_cell.length_b   1.000
_cell.length_c   1.000
_cell.angle_alpha   90.00
_cell.angle_beta   90.00
_cell.angle_gamma   90.00
#
_symmetry.space_group_name_H-M   'P 1'
#
loop_
_entity.id
_entity.type
_entity.pdbx_description
1 polymer ?
#
loop_
_entity_poly.entity_id
_entity_poly.type
_entity_poly.pdbx_seq_one_letter_code
_entity_poly.pdbx_strand_id
1 'polypeptide(L)' 'EAVVKLLLDKGADVNAQGGEYGKALLAASARGDEAVVKLLLDKGAEARVEAQ' A
#
# COMPACT_ATOMS: atom_id res chain seq x y z
N GLU A 1 -8.46 -2.51 7.26
CA GLU A 1 -7.74 -1.28 7.67
C GLU A 1 -6.86 -1.33 8.93
N ALA A 2 -7.32 -1.80 10.10
CA ALA A 2 -6.68 -1.47 11.40
C ALA A 2 -5.19 -1.88 11.53
N VAL A 3 -4.83 -3.06 11.03
CA VAL A 3 -3.44 -3.54 11.04
C VAL A 3 -2.56 -2.71 10.11
N VAL A 4 -3.08 -2.35 8.93
CA VAL A 4 -2.36 -1.50 7.96
C VAL A 4 -2.03 -0.14 8.60
N LYS A 5 -3.00 0.46 9.28
CA LYS A 5 -2.80 1.73 10.00
C LYS A 5 -1.70 1.61 11.05
N LEU A 6 -1.76 0.58 11.90
CA LEU A 6 -0.78 0.34 12.95
C LEU A 6 0.64 0.19 12.40
N LEU A 7 0.80 -0.54 11.29
CA LEU A 7 2.10 -0.75 10.66
C LEU A 7 2.68 0.55 10.10
N LEU A 8 1.87 1.36 9.41
CA LEU A 8 2.30 2.65 8.87
C LEU A 8 2.63 3.64 10.00
N ASP A 9 1.85 3.64 11.09
CA ASP A 9 2.13 4.47 12.26
C ASP A 9 3.41 4.02 13.01
N LYS A 10 3.88 2.78 12.79
CA LYS A 10 5.18 2.28 13.25
C LYS A 10 6.33 2.52 12.26
N GLY A 11 6.09 3.24 11.18
CA GLY A 11 7.12 3.60 10.19
C GLY A 11 7.36 2.54 9.13
N ALA A 12 6.41 1.64 8.89
CA ALA A 12 6.48 0.77 7.71
C ALA A 12 6.50 1.62 6.44
N ASP A 13 7.38 1.27 5.50
CA ASP A 13 7.45 1.94 4.21
C ASP A 13 6.20 1.61 3.37
N VAL A 14 5.41 2.64 3.09
CA VAL A 14 4.16 2.55 2.34
C VAL A 14 4.38 2.11 0.87
N ASN A 15 5.59 2.36 0.34
CA ASN A 15 5.97 2.06 -1.03
C ASN A 15 6.82 0.79 -1.15
N ALA A 16 7.05 0.07 -0.05
CA ALA A 16 7.80 -1.16 -0.04
C ALA A 16 7.26 -2.12 -1.11
N GLN A 17 8.16 -2.61 -1.95
CA GLN A 17 7.84 -3.65 -2.91
C GLN A 17 7.71 -4.96 -2.16
N GLY A 18 6.49 -5.50 -2.13
CA GLY A 18 6.28 -6.89 -1.71
C GLY A 18 6.87 -7.87 -2.72
N GLY A 19 6.73 -9.16 -2.43
CA GLY A 19 7.10 -10.23 -3.36
C GLY A 19 6.17 -10.28 -4.58
N GLU A 20 5.49 -11.41 -4.76
CA GLU A 20 4.68 -11.71 -5.95
C GLU A 20 3.62 -10.63 -6.31
N TYR A 21 3.08 -9.92 -5.32
CA TYR A 21 2.00 -8.94 -5.49
C TYR A 21 2.47 -7.49 -5.70
N GLY A 22 3.77 -7.22 -5.67
CA GLY A 22 4.31 -5.86 -5.82
C GLY A 22 3.94 -4.92 -4.66
N LYS A 23 3.65 -3.64 -4.97
CA LYS A 23 3.35 -2.61 -3.96
C LYS A 23 2.00 -2.87 -3.26
N ALA A 24 1.91 -2.52 -1.97
CA ALA A 24 0.70 -2.69 -1.16
C ALA A 24 -0.55 -2.05 -1.79
N LEU A 25 -0.39 -0.90 -2.46
CA LEU A 25 -1.48 -0.18 -3.14
C LEU A 25 -2.09 -0.97 -4.31
N LEU A 26 -1.26 -1.68 -5.08
CA LEU A 26 -1.72 -2.50 -6.19
C LEU A 26 -2.50 -3.72 -5.70
N ALA A 27 -2.00 -4.38 -4.65
CA ALA A 27 -2.68 -5.52 -4.04
C ALA A 27 -4.06 -5.13 -3.47
N ALA A 28 -4.15 -3.97 -2.78
CA ALA A 28 -5.42 -3.46 -2.27
C ALA A 28 -6.39 -3.09 -3.40
N SER A 29 -5.89 -2.47 -4.48
CA SER A 29 -6.71 -2.12 -5.65
C SER A 29 -7.24 -3.35 -6.38
N ALA A 30 -6.41 -4.38 -6.57
CA ALA A 30 -6.80 -5.64 -7.22
C ALA A 30 -7.87 -6.41 -6.44
N ARG A 31 -7.89 -6.25 -5.11
CA ARG A 31 -8.91 -6.84 -4.23
C ARG A 31 -10.17 -5.99 -4.09
N GLY A 32 -10.15 -4.73 -4.55
CA GLY A 32 -11.25 -3.80 -4.37
C GLY A 32 -11.40 -3.26 -2.93
N ASP A 33 -10.34 -3.33 -2.12
CA ASP A 33 -10.37 -2.85 -0.73
C ASP A 33 -10.24 -1.31 -0.69
N GLU A 34 -11.31 -0.61 -1.02
CA GLU A 34 -11.35 0.86 -1.14
C GLU A 34 -10.84 1.59 0.11
N ALA A 35 -11.16 1.08 1.30
CA ALA A 35 -10.74 1.70 2.55
C ALA A 35 -9.23 1.55 2.80
N VAL A 36 -8.63 0.43 2.40
CA VAL A 36 -7.16 0.26 2.43
C VAL A 36 -6.50 1.11 1.36
N VAL A 37 -7.08 1.22 0.16
CA VAL A 37 -6.59 2.09 -0.92
C VAL A 37 -6.52 3.55 -0.47
N LYS A 38 -7.61 4.08 0.10
CA LYS A 38 -7.63 5.46 0.63
C LYS A 38 -6.57 5.67 1.70
N LEU A 39 -6.45 4.75 2.65
CA LEU A 39 -5.48 4.84 3.73
C LEU A 39 -4.03 4.85 3.23
N LEU A 40 -3.72 4.03 2.23
CA LEU A 40 -2.39 3.99 1.61
C LEU A 40 -2.10 5.29 0.84
N LEU A 41 -3.06 5.81 0.07
CA LEU A 41 -2.92 7.09 -0.64
C LEU A 41 -2.71 8.27 0.32
N ASP A 42 -3.47 8.32 1.43
CA ASP A 42 -3.31 9.34 2.46
C ASP A 42 -1.92 9.33 3.12
N LYS A 43 -1.25 8.16 3.09
CA LYS A 43 0.11 7.97 3.61
C LYS A 43 1.19 8.11 2.53
N GLY A 44 0.83 8.50 1.30
CA GLY A 44 1.77 8.79 0.22
C GLY A 44 2.14 7.58 -0.64
N ALA A 45 1.30 6.54 -0.70
CA ALA A 45 1.53 5.41 -1.58
C ALA A 45 1.51 5.82 -3.07
N GLU A 46 2.49 5.35 -3.82
CA GLU A 46 2.63 5.62 -5.24
C GLU A 46 2.02 4.50 -6.09
N ALA A 47 1.18 4.88 -7.05
CA ALA A 47 0.55 3.93 -7.97
C ALA A 47 1.49 3.36 -9.03
N ARG A 48 2.65 4.01 -9.27
CA ARG A 48 3.58 3.60 -10.31
C ARG A 48 4.59 2.60 -9.75
N VAL A 49 4.78 1.50 -10.46
CA VAL A 49 5.98 0.68 -10.34
C VAL A 49 7.05 1.31 -11.22
N GLU A 50 8.21 1.64 -10.66
CA GLU A 50 9.35 2.03 -11.48
C GLU A 50 9.77 0.78 -12.27
N ALA A 51 9.64 0.84 -13.59
CA ALA A 51 10.25 -0.15 -14.46
C ALA A 51 11.75 0.18 -14.55
N GLN A 52 12.59 -0.73 -14.05
CA GLN A 52 14.01 -0.73 -14.39
C GLN A 52 14.20 -1.07 -15.87
#